data_AF-A0A2P4ZH85-F1
#
_entry.id   AF-A0A2P4ZH85-F1
#
_cell.length_a   1.000
_cell.length_b   1.000
_cell.length_c   1.000
_cell.angle_alpha   90.00
_cell.angle_beta   90.00
_cell.angle_gamma   90.00
#
_symmetry.space_group_name_H-M   'P 1'
#
loop_
_entity.id
_entity.type
_entity.pdbx_description
1 polymer ?
#
loop_
_entity_poly.entity_id
_entity_poly.type
_entity_poly.pdbx_seq_one_letter_code
_entity_poly.pdbx_strand_id
1 'polypeptide(L)'
;MAAYLRSRAMPFGSLKRLATRPPSVTAAALVARRAKASLAQDGQQQLLSAHLEKADPAVFDIIEREKTRQKHFINLIPSENFTSQAVLDALGSVMQNKYSEGYPGARYYGGNEVIDQSERLCQQRALEAFGLDSKNWGVNVQGKSSTIRIFEASALQVN
;
A
#
# COMPACT_ATOMS: atom_id res chain seq x y z
N MET A 1 -10.70 -42.13 15.45
CA MET A 1 -11.92 -42.82 15.92
C MET A 1 -13.14 -42.06 15.45
N ALA A 2 -13.81 -42.57 14.42
CA ALA A 2 -14.99 -41.99 13.82
C ALA A 2 -16.24 -42.44 14.60
N ALA A 3 -17.01 -41.48 15.14
CA ALA A 3 -18.27 -41.76 15.82
C ALA A 3 -19.43 -41.67 14.82
N TYR A 4 -20.00 -42.84 14.52
CA TYR A 4 -21.14 -43.09 13.64
C TYR A 4 -22.44 -42.82 14.43
N LEU A 5 -23.19 -41.78 14.06
CA LEU A 5 -24.51 -41.48 14.67
C LEU A 5 -25.62 -41.51 13.62
N ARG A 6 -26.33 -42.64 13.63
CA ARG A 6 -27.78 -42.87 13.42
C ARG A 6 -28.49 -42.10 12.30
N SER A 7 -28.71 -42.83 11.21
CA SER A 7 -29.79 -42.65 10.24
C SER A 7 -31.16 -42.87 10.88
N ARG A 8 -31.98 -41.81 10.96
CA ARG A 8 -33.45 -41.89 11.05
C ARG A 8 -34.01 -41.12 9.85
N ALA A 9 -34.52 -41.87 8.87
CA ALA A 9 -35.27 -41.31 7.76
C ALA A 9 -36.59 -40.70 8.28
N MET A 10 -36.76 -39.39 8.08
CA MET A 10 -38.03 -38.69 8.27
C MET A 10 -38.74 -38.58 6.92
N PRO A 11 -40.07 -38.76 6.85
CA PRO A 11 -40.80 -38.70 5.59
C PRO A 11 -40.83 -37.27 5.06
N PHE A 12 -40.57 -37.14 3.75
CA PHE A 12 -40.60 -35.87 3.01
C PHE A 12 -42.01 -35.25 3.04
N GLY A 13 -42.25 -34.39 4.03
CA GLY A 13 -43.37 -33.46 4.03
C GLY A 13 -43.13 -32.35 3.01
N SER A 14 -44.06 -32.20 2.06
CA SER A 14 -44.06 -31.17 1.02
C SER A 14 -44.14 -29.76 1.61
N LEU A 15 -42.98 -29.14 1.85
CA LEU A 15 -42.87 -27.70 2.07
C LEU A 15 -43.06 -27.01 0.72
N LYS A 16 -44.29 -26.56 0.44
CA LYS A 16 -44.56 -25.57 -0.61
C LYS A 16 -43.79 -24.30 -0.26
N ARG A 17 -42.56 -24.20 -0.75
CA ARG A 17 -41.75 -22.99 -0.72
C ARG A 17 -42.54 -21.94 -1.51
N LEU A 18 -43.26 -21.04 -0.84
CA LEU A 18 -43.83 -19.85 -1.48
C LEU A 18 -42.66 -19.09 -2.09
N ALA A 19 -42.46 -19.25 -3.39
CA ALA A 19 -41.55 -18.43 -4.15
C ALA A 19 -42.15 -17.02 -4.20
N THR A 20 -41.86 -16.20 -3.20
CA THR A 20 -42.00 -14.76 -3.33
C THR A 20 -41.03 -14.35 -4.44
N ARG A 21 -41.58 -14.07 -5.63
CA ARG A 21 -40.80 -13.49 -6.73
C ARG A 21 -40.11 -12.24 -6.17
N PRO A 22 -38.79 -12.08 -6.34
CA PRO A 22 -38.16 -10.81 -6.01
C PRO A 22 -38.91 -9.72 -6.79
N PRO A 23 -39.19 -8.56 -6.18
CA PRO A 23 -39.91 -7.48 -6.83
C PRO A 23 -39.24 -7.18 -8.18
N SER A 24 -40.03 -7.13 -9.24
CA SER A 24 -39.54 -6.80 -10.58
C SER A 24 -38.99 -5.38 -10.54
N VAL A 25 -37.66 -5.25 -10.48
CA VAL A 25 -36.99 -3.95 -10.55
C VAL A 25 -37.32 -3.36 -11.92
N THR A 26 -38.01 -2.22 -11.94
CA THR A 26 -38.37 -1.55 -13.18
C THR A 26 -37.11 -1.10 -13.92
N ALA A 27 -37.13 -1.08 -15.24
CA ALA A 27 -36.02 -0.61 -16.06
C ALA A 27 -35.58 0.81 -15.64
N ALA A 28 -36.53 1.67 -15.27
CA ALA A 28 -36.27 3.01 -14.73
C ALA A 28 -35.48 2.97 -13.40
N ALA A 29 -35.82 2.07 -12.48
CA ALA A 29 -35.08 1.91 -11.23
C ALA A 29 -33.67 1.37 -11.46
N LEU A 30 -33.47 0.49 -12.45
CA LEU A 30 -32.15 -0.01 -12.83
C LEU A 30 -31.28 1.12 -13.43
N VAL A 31 -31.85 1.94 -14.32
CA VAL A 31 -31.18 3.09 -14.93
C VAL A 31 -30.82 4.14 -13.88
N ALA A 32 -31.74 4.48 -12.98
CA ALA A 32 -31.49 5.43 -11.90
C ALA A 32 -30.38 4.94 -10.93
N ARG A 33 -30.36 3.63 -10.61
CA ARG A 33 -29.29 3.03 -9.80
C ARG A 33 -27.94 3.08 -10.53
N ARG A 34 -27.93 2.85 -11.84
CA ARG A 34 -26.72 2.90 -12.67
C ARG A 34 -26.18 4.32 -12.80
N ALA A 35 -27.05 5.31 -12.97
CA ALA A 35 -26.70 6.73 -12.99
C ALA A 35 -26.13 7.20 -11.64
N LYS A 36 -26.76 6.80 -10.52
CA LYS A 36 -26.26 7.12 -9.17
C LYS A 36 -24.91 6.46 -8.87
N ALA A 37 -24.70 5.22 -9.33
CA ALA A 37 -23.42 4.55 -9.23
C ALA A 37 -22.34 5.25 -10.06
N SER A 38 -22.66 5.68 -11.29
CA SER A 38 -21.74 6.45 -12.15
C SER A 38 -21.33 7.77 -11.49
N LEU A 39 -22.29 8.57 -11.03
CA LEU A 39 -22.02 9.84 -10.34
C LEU A 39 -21.19 9.66 -9.05
N ALA A 40 -21.40 8.56 -8.34
CA ALA A 40 -20.60 8.22 -7.16
C ALA A 40 -19.16 7.82 -7.54
N GLN A 41 -18.97 7.12 -8.66
CA GLN A 41 -17.63 6.81 -9.17
C GLN A 41 -16.90 8.06 -9.65
N ASP A 42 -17.59 8.98 -10.32
CA ASP A 42 -17.01 10.25 -10.79
C ASP A 42 -16.55 11.13 -9.61
N GLY A 43 -17.37 11.24 -8.55
CA GLY A 43 -17.01 11.96 -7.34
C GLY A 43 -15.83 11.32 -6.58
N GLN A 44 -15.77 9.99 -6.50
CA GLN A 44 -14.66 9.29 -5.86
C GLN A 44 -13.35 9.45 -6.66
N GLN A 45 -13.42 9.35 -7.99
CA GLN A 45 -12.26 9.56 -8.85
C GLN A 45 -11.74 11.00 -8.77
N GLN A 46 -12.65 11.97 -8.66
CA GLN A 46 -12.30 13.37 -8.48
C GLN A 46 -11.60 13.62 -7.13
N LEU A 47 -12.04 12.96 -6.05
CA LEU A 47 -11.35 13.04 -4.75
C LEU A 47 -9.94 12.43 -4.79
N LEU A 48 -9.78 11.28 -5.44
CA LEU A 48 -8.48 10.58 -5.53
C LEU A 48 -7.48 11.29 -6.46
N SER A 49 -7.95 12.13 -7.38
CA SER A 49 -7.12 12.87 -8.34
C SER A 49 -6.93 14.34 -7.98
N ALA A 50 -7.60 14.84 -6.94
CA ALA A 50 -7.46 16.21 -6.50
C ALA A 50 -6.04 16.49 -5.97
N HIS A 51 -5.47 17.63 -6.36
CA HIS A 51 -4.23 18.12 -5.76
C HIS A 51 -4.44 18.50 -4.30
N LEU A 52 -3.38 18.37 -3.49
CA LEU A 52 -3.41 18.64 -2.05
C LEU A 52 -3.99 20.02 -1.71
N GLU A 53 -3.65 21.05 -2.48
CA GLU A 53 -4.19 22.42 -2.30
C GLU A 53 -5.72 22.46 -2.30
N LYS A 54 -6.37 21.64 -3.13
CA LYS A 54 -7.85 21.59 -3.22
C LYS A 54 -8.45 20.56 -2.27
N ALA A 55 -7.75 19.46 -2.04
CA ALA A 55 -8.22 18.36 -1.20
C ALA A 55 -8.13 18.70 0.30
N ASP A 56 -7.05 19.34 0.72
CA ASP A 56 -6.80 19.79 2.09
C ASP A 56 -5.95 21.09 2.09
N PRO A 57 -6.61 22.27 1.93
CA PRO A 57 -5.92 23.57 1.91
C PRO A 57 -5.17 23.87 3.21
N ALA A 58 -5.62 23.33 4.36
CA ALA A 58 -5.01 23.59 5.65
C ALA A 58 -3.64 22.90 5.76
N VAL A 59 -3.55 21.63 5.33
CA VAL A 59 -2.26 20.92 5.28
C VAL A 59 -1.34 21.53 4.22
N PHE A 60 -1.88 21.96 3.07
CA PHE A 60 -1.09 22.65 2.05
C PHE A 60 -0.43 23.93 2.58
N ASP A 61 -1.18 24.80 3.29
CA ASP A 61 -0.64 26.02 3.89
C ASP A 61 0.48 25.72 4.90
N ILE A 62 0.30 24.68 5.74
CA ILE A 62 1.33 24.25 6.70
C ILE A 62 2.62 23.85 5.98
N ILE A 63 2.53 23.09 4.88
CA ILE A 63 3.69 22.65 4.11
C ILE A 63 4.40 23.84 3.44
N GLU A 64 3.66 24.77 2.83
CA GLU A 64 4.27 25.94 2.17
C GLU A 64 4.94 26.89 3.18
N ARG A 65 4.36 27.02 4.39
CA ARG A 65 5.00 27.74 5.50
C ARG A 65 6.30 27.07 5.95
N GLU A 66 6.32 25.75 6.08
CA GLU A 66 7.54 25.00 6.45
C GLU A 66 8.62 25.10 5.37
N LYS A 67 8.24 24.98 4.10
CA LYS A 67 9.14 25.19 2.95
C LYS A 67 9.75 26.59 2.96
N THR A 68 8.93 27.61 3.25
CA THR A 68 9.40 29.00 3.39
C THR A 68 10.37 29.14 4.57
N ARG A 69 10.06 28.52 5.72
CA ARG A 69 10.95 28.51 6.89
C ARG A 69 12.30 27.89 6.55
N GLN A 70 12.32 26.69 5.97
CA GLN A 70 13.55 25.99 5.59
C GLN A 70 14.41 26.80 4.62
N LYS A 71 13.80 27.55 3.69
CA LYS A 71 14.51 28.36 2.69
C LYS A 71 15.21 29.60 3.27
N HIS A 72 14.71 30.13 4.38
CA HIS A 72 15.23 31.36 5.01
C HIS A 72 15.91 31.10 6.36
N PHE A 73 16.10 29.83 6.72
CA PHE A 73 16.71 29.41 7.97
C PHE A 73 18.10 28.82 7.73
N ILE A 74 19.08 29.22 8.54
CA ILE A 74 20.40 28.58 8.55
C ILE A 74 20.30 27.33 9.42
N ASN A 75 20.29 26.15 8.78
CA ASN A 75 20.26 24.89 9.50
C ASN A 75 21.65 24.51 10.01
N LEU A 76 21.82 24.49 11.34
CA LEU A 76 23.07 24.10 12.01
C LEU A 76 22.97 22.73 12.70
N ILE A 77 21.87 22.00 12.50
CA ILE A 77 21.69 20.67 13.07
C ILE A 77 22.42 19.67 12.16
N PRO A 78 23.49 18.99 12.63
CA PRO A 78 24.37 18.20 11.77
C PRO A 78 23.72 16.93 11.20
N SER A 79 22.63 16.46 11.81
CA SER A 79 21.88 15.28 11.35
C SER A 79 20.76 15.61 10.37
N GLU A 80 20.40 16.88 10.21
CA GLU A 80 19.38 17.30 9.26
C GLU A 80 20.01 17.61 7.89
N ASN A 81 19.25 17.37 6.83
CA ASN A 81 19.71 17.63 5.47
C ASN A 81 18.51 17.90 4.54
N PHE A 82 18.76 18.57 3.43
CA PHE A 82 17.79 18.79 2.37
C PHE A 82 17.99 17.74 1.28
N THR A 83 16.96 16.91 1.05
CA THR A 83 17.01 15.90 -0.01
C THR A 83 16.72 16.54 -1.37
N SER A 84 17.06 15.83 -2.44
CA SER A 84 16.81 16.29 -3.81
C SER A 84 15.35 16.13 -4.22
N GLN A 85 14.89 16.95 -5.17
CA GLN A 85 13.53 16.84 -5.72
C GLN A 85 13.28 15.44 -6.31
N ALA A 86 14.28 14.85 -6.98
CA ALA A 86 14.17 13.51 -7.56
C ALA A 86 13.85 12.43 -6.50
N VAL A 87 14.37 12.57 -5.27
CA VAL A 87 14.05 11.64 -4.17
C VAL A 87 12.61 11.84 -3.70
N LEU A 88 12.16 13.10 -3.59
CA LEU A 88 10.77 13.41 -3.22
C LEU A 88 9.77 12.90 -4.27
N ASP A 89 10.08 13.06 -5.55
CA ASP A 89 9.24 12.57 -6.66
C ASP A 89 9.08 11.05 -6.60
N ALA A 90 10.16 10.31 -6.30
CA ALA A 90 10.12 8.86 -6.13
C ALA A 90 9.30 8.45 -4.88
N LEU A 91 9.46 9.16 -3.76
CA LEU A 91 8.73 8.89 -2.51
C LEU A 91 7.21 9.10 -2.66
N GLY A 92 6.79 10.14 -3.39
CA GLY A 92 5.39 10.44 -3.68
C GLY A 92 4.79 9.66 -4.85
N SER A 93 5.53 8.70 -5.41
CA SER A 93 5.10 7.96 -6.60
C SER A 93 4.13 6.82 -6.28
N VAL A 94 3.56 6.22 -7.35
CA VAL A 94 2.65 5.06 -7.25
C VAL A 94 3.28 3.81 -6.64
N MET A 95 4.60 3.79 -6.44
CA MET A 95 5.33 2.67 -5.81
C MET A 95 4.78 2.34 -4.42
N GLN A 96 4.25 3.33 -3.70
CA GLN A 96 3.63 3.14 -2.37
C GLN A 96 2.41 2.22 -2.38
N ASN A 97 1.76 2.05 -3.53
CA ASN A 97 0.51 1.29 -3.64
C ASN A 97 0.73 -0.23 -3.62
N LYS A 98 1.99 -0.68 -3.79
CA LYS A 98 2.28 -2.10 -3.97
C LYS A 98 2.75 -2.77 -2.68
N TYR A 99 2.02 -3.81 -2.30
CA TYR A 99 2.40 -4.71 -1.23
C TYR A 99 3.38 -5.78 -1.75
N SER A 100 4.55 -5.89 -1.13
CA SER A 100 5.72 -6.62 -1.66
C SER A 100 6.47 -7.44 -0.59
N GLU A 101 5.74 -8.06 0.34
CA GLU A 101 6.35 -8.92 1.37
C GLU A 101 7.23 -10.03 0.79
N GLY A 102 8.36 -10.27 1.45
CA GLY A 102 9.41 -11.17 1.01
C GLY A 102 10.60 -10.41 0.42
N TYR A 103 11.40 -11.12 -0.38
CA TYR A 103 12.58 -10.57 -1.05
C TYR A 103 12.44 -10.70 -2.57
N PRO A 104 13.23 -9.97 -3.37
CA PRO A 104 13.18 -10.07 -4.82
C PRO A 104 13.33 -11.51 -5.33
N GLY A 105 12.36 -12.01 -6.10
CA GLY A 105 12.29 -13.40 -6.58
C GLY A 105 11.72 -14.42 -5.58
N ALA A 106 11.43 -14.00 -4.35
CA ALA A 106 10.83 -14.80 -3.28
C ALA A 106 9.74 -13.97 -2.56
N ARG A 107 8.76 -13.50 -3.32
CA ARG A 107 7.63 -12.70 -2.82
C ARG A 107 6.45 -13.61 -2.45
N TYR A 108 5.71 -13.24 -1.42
CA TYR A 108 4.47 -13.93 -1.06
C TYR A 108 3.31 -13.59 -2.01
N TYR A 109 3.37 -12.43 -2.67
CA TYR A 109 2.32 -11.93 -3.57
C TYR A 109 2.85 -11.73 -4.99
N GLY A 110 1.96 -11.85 -5.98
CA GLY A 110 2.27 -11.59 -7.39
C GLY A 110 2.36 -10.11 -7.76
N GLY A 111 2.77 -9.85 -9.02
CA GLY A 111 2.80 -8.51 -9.61
C GLY A 111 3.92 -7.60 -9.09
N ASN A 112 5.03 -8.18 -8.62
CA ASN A 112 6.15 -7.46 -8.00
C ASN A 112 7.36 -7.32 -8.94
N GLU A 113 7.20 -7.58 -10.24
CA GLU A 113 8.30 -7.61 -11.22
C GLU A 113 9.06 -6.27 -11.27
N VAL A 114 8.33 -5.15 -11.23
CA VAL A 114 8.90 -3.80 -11.24
C VAL A 114 9.45 -3.41 -9.86
N ILE A 115 8.80 -3.85 -8.77
CA ILE A 115 9.28 -3.61 -7.41
C ILE A 115 10.62 -4.34 -7.18
N ASP A 116 10.73 -5.57 -7.67
CA ASP A 116 11.95 -6.37 -7.59
C ASP A 116 13.10 -5.72 -8.36
N GLN A 117 12.83 -5.15 -9.54
CA GLN A 117 13.84 -4.37 -10.28
C GLN A 117 14.34 -3.19 -9.46
N SER A 118 13.41 -2.42 -8.85
CA SER A 118 13.76 -1.28 -8.00
C SER A 118 14.56 -1.70 -6.77
N GLU A 119 14.15 -2.76 -6.07
CA GLU A 119 14.83 -3.22 -4.85
C GLU A 119 16.23 -3.77 -5.16
N ARG A 120 16.40 -4.57 -6.22
CA ARG A 120 17.72 -5.05 -6.65
C ARG A 120 18.65 -3.91 -7.04
N LEU A 121 18.13 -2.90 -7.77
CA LEU A 121 18.90 -1.72 -8.13
C LEU A 121 19.34 -0.93 -6.88
N CYS A 122 18.46 -0.81 -5.89
CA CYS A 122 18.77 -0.16 -4.62
C CYS A 122 19.88 -0.92 -3.86
N GLN A 123 19.77 -2.26 -3.77
CA GLN A 123 20.79 -3.10 -3.14
C GLN A 123 22.15 -2.97 -3.83
N GLN A 124 22.17 -3.04 -5.17
CA GLN A 124 23.39 -2.88 -5.96
C GLN A 124 24.03 -1.51 -5.71
N ARG A 125 23.27 -0.43 -5.84
CA ARG A 125 23.76 0.94 -5.63
C ARG A 125 24.25 1.17 -4.19
N ALA A 126 23.62 0.53 -3.20
CA ALA A 126 24.07 0.62 -1.83
C ALA A 126 25.46 -0.01 -1.66
N LEU A 127 25.70 -1.21 -2.22
CA LEU A 127 27.02 -1.83 -2.19
C LEU A 127 28.06 -1.00 -2.95
N GLU A 128 27.72 -0.49 -4.13
CA GLU A 128 28.60 0.37 -4.95
C GLU A 128 28.98 1.66 -4.21
N ALA A 129 28.01 2.31 -3.55
CA ALA A 129 28.25 3.55 -2.80
C ALA A 129 29.25 3.40 -1.66
N PHE A 130 29.35 2.20 -1.07
CA PHE A 130 30.32 1.88 -0.02
C PHE A 130 31.55 1.11 -0.53
N GLY A 131 31.67 0.89 -1.84
CA GLY A 131 32.78 0.15 -2.45
C GLY A 131 32.86 -1.32 -2.01
N LEU A 132 31.73 -1.95 -1.72
CA LEU A 132 31.66 -3.32 -1.19
C LEU A 132 31.49 -4.35 -2.31
N ASP A 133 32.24 -5.45 -2.23
CA ASP A 133 32.07 -6.60 -3.13
C ASP A 133 30.84 -7.43 -2.73
N SER A 134 29.91 -7.62 -3.67
CA SER A 134 28.69 -8.40 -3.47
C SER A 134 28.92 -9.87 -3.14
N LYS A 135 30.13 -10.41 -3.38
CA LYS A 135 30.49 -11.77 -2.94
C LYS A 135 30.70 -11.88 -1.44
N ASN A 136 31.16 -10.80 -0.82
CA ASN A 136 31.51 -10.76 0.61
C ASN A 136 30.43 -10.06 1.44
N TRP A 137 29.66 -9.16 0.81
CA TRP A 137 28.68 -8.31 1.50
C TRP A 137 27.31 -8.45 0.87
N GLY A 138 26.31 -8.65 1.73
CA GLY A 138 24.89 -8.48 1.40
C GLY A 138 24.34 -7.21 2.06
N VAL A 139 23.23 -6.69 1.54
CA VAL A 139 22.56 -5.52 2.10
C VAL A 139 21.05 -5.73 2.15
N ASN A 140 20.44 -5.33 3.27
CA ASN A 140 18.99 -5.24 3.40
C ASN A 140 18.56 -3.77 3.38
N VAL A 141 17.81 -3.38 2.35
CA VAL A 141 17.36 -1.99 2.11
C VAL A 141 15.91 -1.73 2.56
N GLN A 142 15.26 -2.70 3.22
CA GLN A 142 13.86 -2.59 3.67
C GLN A 142 13.71 -1.83 5.01
N GLY A 143 14.79 -1.19 5.46
CA GLY A 143 14.90 -0.41 6.71
C GLY A 143 14.01 0.79 6.76
N LYS A 144 12.94 0.71 7.54
CA LYS A 144 12.02 1.83 7.73
C LYS A 144 12.69 3.02 8.40
N SER A 145 13.45 2.80 9.48
CA SER A 145 14.20 3.84 10.19
C SER A 145 15.30 3.22 11.06
N SER A 146 16.31 4.01 11.43
CA SER A 146 17.49 3.59 12.18
C SER A 146 17.14 2.91 13.50
N THR A 147 16.18 3.45 14.25
CA THR A 147 15.71 2.83 15.51
C THR A 147 15.18 1.42 15.30
N ILE A 148 14.30 1.25 14.31
CA ILE A 148 13.73 -0.07 13.97
C ILE A 148 14.83 -1.02 13.53
N ARG A 149 15.83 -0.52 12.79
CA ARG A 149 16.95 -1.35 12.32
C ARG A 149 17.88 -1.82 13.43
N ILE A 150 18.10 -1.04 14.47
CA ILE A 150 18.87 -1.46 15.64
C ILE A 150 18.21 -2.66 16.32
N PHE A 151 16.88 -2.61 16.50
CA PHE A 151 16.14 -3.73 17.09
C PHE A 151 16.14 -4.97 16.20
N GLU A 152 15.98 -4.80 14.88
CA GLU A 152 16.04 -5.90 13.91
C GLU A 152 17.41 -6.59 13.92
N ALA A 153 18.50 -5.83 13.86
CA ALA A 153 19.86 -6.38 13.92
C ALA A 153 20.14 -7.09 15.25
N SER A 154 19.69 -6.51 16.37
CA SER A 154 19.84 -7.13 17.69
C SER A 154 19.09 -8.45 17.77
N ALA A 155 17.86 -8.54 17.24
CA ALA A 155 17.07 -9.76 17.25
C ALA A 155 17.70 -10.89 16.41
N LEU A 156 18.44 -10.54 15.34
CA LEU A 156 19.13 -11.51 14.49
C LEU A 156 20.39 -12.10 15.14
N GLN A 157 20.99 -11.42 16.13
CA GLN A 157 22.20 -11.86 16.83
C GLN A 157 21.92 -12.82 18.01
N VAL A 158 20.64 -13.05 18.36
CA VAL A 158 20.23 -13.89 19.50
C VAL A 158 19.96 -15.36 19.09
N ASN A 159 20.23 -15.72 17.83
CA ASN A 159 20.21 -17.10 17.33
C ASN A 159 21.61 -17.54 16.91
#